data_AF-A0A7S0AVM8-F1
#
_entry.id   AF-A0A7S0AVM8-F1
#
_cell.length_a   1.000
_cell.length_b   1.000
_cell.length_c   1.000
_cell.angle_alpha   90.00
_cell.angle_beta   90.00
_cell.angle_gamma   90.00
#
_symmetry.space_group_name_H-M   'P 1'
#
loop_
_entity.id
_entity.type
_entity.pdbx_description
1 polymer ?
#
loop_
_entity_poly.entity_id
_entity_poly.type
_entity_poly.pdbx_seq_one_letter_code
_entity_poly.pdbx_strand_id
1 'polypeptide(L)'
;MSQYLDNCPKGVNIPGVANWCPSSLLEIGQLSSYYDQIAIEEAFLASFMSPDLYAGDTPKAAFPNALYLDSLDVGGTLRTGSGLADLPNEEGESHAYSRYAYVDTVIAYNAELACRDASDGNNSCRELRRLVAQRRQRFPIQRWEDLEHGRHIDWPH
;
A
#
# COMPACT_ATOMS: atom_id res chain seq x y z
N MET A 1 -27.07 -17.94 10.63
CA MET A 1 -25.78 -17.43 10.10
C MET A 1 -25.59 -17.65 8.59
N SER A 2 -26.52 -18.31 7.87
CA SER A 2 -26.31 -18.75 6.47
C SER A 2 -26.60 -17.70 5.38
N GLN A 3 -27.63 -16.85 5.52
CA GLN A 3 -28.04 -15.94 4.42
C GLN A 3 -27.07 -14.79 4.10
N TYR A 4 -26.14 -14.46 5.01
CA TYR A 4 -25.19 -13.36 4.79
C TYR A 4 -24.04 -13.77 3.86
N LEU A 5 -23.65 -15.04 3.87
CA LEU A 5 -22.58 -15.56 3.00
C LEU A 5 -23.08 -15.74 1.56
N ASP A 6 -24.34 -16.15 1.38
CA ASP A 6 -24.94 -16.39 0.06
C ASP A 6 -25.04 -15.12 -0.84
N ASN A 7 -24.95 -13.92 -0.25
CA ASN A 7 -24.94 -12.64 -0.98
C ASN A 7 -23.60 -11.89 -0.93
N CYS A 8 -22.59 -12.48 -0.29
CA CYS A 8 -21.30 -11.84 -0.08
C CYS A 8 -20.62 -11.35 -1.37
N PRO A 9 -20.62 -12.10 -2.50
CA PRO A 9 -20.00 -11.63 -3.74
C PRO A 9 -20.61 -10.32 -4.28
N LYS A 10 -21.90 -10.08 -4.01
CA LYS A 10 -22.59 -8.85 -4.42
C LYS A 10 -22.19 -7.63 -3.58
N GLY A 11 -21.67 -7.85 -2.37
CA GLY A 11 -21.32 -6.77 -1.44
C GLY A 11 -19.95 -6.16 -1.68
N VAL A 12 -18.99 -6.93 -2.22
CA VAL A 12 -17.58 -6.50 -2.32
C VAL A 12 -17.29 -5.76 -3.64
N ASN A 13 -18.11 -5.97 -4.69
CA ASN A 13 -18.06 -5.27 -5.99
C ASN A 13 -16.64 -5.03 -6.55
N ILE A 14 -15.79 -6.05 -6.48
CA ILE A 14 -14.45 -6.03 -7.06
C ILE A 14 -14.56 -6.48 -8.53
N PRO A 15 -13.96 -5.73 -9.48
CA PRO A 15 -13.95 -6.14 -10.88
C PRO A 15 -13.42 -7.56 -11.07
N GLY A 16 -14.05 -8.37 -11.93
CA GLY A 16 -13.57 -9.74 -12.23
C GLY A 16 -13.82 -10.79 -11.14
N VAL A 17 -14.33 -10.41 -9.97
CA VAL A 17 -14.58 -11.33 -8.85
C VAL A 17 -16.07 -11.66 -8.77
N ALA A 18 -16.44 -12.85 -9.23
CA ALA A 18 -17.86 -13.26 -9.27
C ALA A 18 -18.30 -14.07 -8.03
N ASN A 19 -17.40 -14.87 -7.44
CA ASN A 19 -17.77 -15.91 -6.49
C ASN A 19 -16.98 -15.88 -5.18
N TRP A 20 -16.04 -14.95 -5.01
CA TRP A 20 -15.25 -14.88 -3.80
C TRP A 20 -16.03 -14.25 -2.66
N CYS A 21 -15.90 -14.86 -1.49
CA CYS A 21 -16.31 -14.28 -0.23
C CYS A 21 -15.18 -14.45 0.78
N PRO A 22 -14.70 -13.36 1.39
CA PRO A 22 -13.67 -13.45 2.40
C PRO A 22 -14.15 -14.29 3.58
N SER A 23 -13.29 -15.20 4.05
CA SER A 23 -13.59 -16.10 5.17
C SER A 23 -13.54 -15.37 6.52
N SER A 24 -12.88 -14.21 6.55
CA SER A 24 -12.69 -13.38 7.75
C SER A 24 -12.59 -11.89 7.42
N LEU A 25 -12.81 -11.04 8.43
CA LEU A 25 -12.56 -9.59 8.30
C LEU A 25 -11.09 -9.26 8.00
N LEU A 26 -10.17 -10.14 8.39
CA LEU A 26 -8.75 -9.96 8.12
C LEU A 26 -8.44 -10.03 6.62
N GLU A 27 -9.09 -10.93 5.88
CA GLU A 27 -8.91 -11.01 4.41
C GLU A 27 -9.37 -9.73 3.71
N ILE A 28 -10.48 -9.13 4.17
CA ILE A 28 -10.94 -7.81 3.69
C ILE A 28 -9.90 -6.74 3.99
N GLY A 29 -9.39 -6.72 5.23
CA GLY A 29 -8.37 -5.76 5.64
C GLY A 29 -7.07 -5.90 4.85
N GLN A 30 -6.65 -7.12 4.52
CA GLN A 30 -5.48 -7.40 3.69
C GLN A 30 -5.70 -7.00 2.23
N LEU A 31 -6.90 -7.25 1.69
CA LEU A 31 -7.25 -6.81 0.34
C LEU A 31 -7.33 -5.29 0.23
N SER A 32 -7.95 -4.62 1.21
CA SER A 32 -7.91 -3.14 1.28
C SER A 32 -6.47 -2.67 1.32
N SER A 33 -5.64 -3.25 2.20
CA SER A 33 -4.22 -2.90 2.31
C SER A 33 -3.44 -3.13 1.02
N TYR A 34 -3.78 -4.16 0.23
CA TYR A 34 -3.19 -4.41 -1.10
C TYR A 34 -3.45 -3.25 -2.07
N TYR A 35 -4.65 -2.66 -2.06
CA TYR A 35 -4.98 -1.50 -2.88
C TYR A 35 -4.47 -0.18 -2.28
N ASP A 36 -4.48 -0.06 -0.95
CA ASP A 36 -3.97 1.11 -0.24
C ASP A 36 -2.47 1.30 -0.50
N GLN A 37 -1.65 0.23 -0.52
CA GLN A 37 -0.23 0.36 -0.87
C GLN A 37 -0.03 0.94 -2.28
N ILE A 38 -0.91 0.61 -3.24
CA ILE A 38 -0.84 1.11 -4.61
C ILE A 38 -1.12 2.61 -4.59
N ALA A 39 -2.24 3.02 -4.00
CA ALA A 39 -2.61 4.43 -3.91
C ALA A 39 -1.54 5.27 -3.17
N ILE A 40 -0.98 4.74 -2.08
CA ILE A 40 0.06 5.41 -1.28
C ILE A 40 1.37 5.53 -2.07
N GLU A 41 1.80 4.48 -2.77
CA GLU A 41 3.03 4.52 -3.56
C GLU A 41 2.89 5.45 -4.76
N GLU A 42 1.76 5.43 -5.47
CA GLU A 42 1.48 6.35 -6.58
C GLU A 42 1.47 7.80 -6.10
N ALA A 43 0.83 8.10 -4.96
CA ALA A 43 0.83 9.43 -4.36
C ALA A 43 2.24 9.88 -3.93
N PHE A 44 3.03 8.96 -3.37
CA PHE A 44 4.43 9.21 -3.03
C PHE A 44 5.25 9.56 -4.28
N LEU A 45 5.18 8.74 -5.33
CA LEU A 45 5.95 8.95 -6.57
C LEU A 45 5.52 10.24 -7.30
N ALA A 46 4.21 10.47 -7.42
CA ALA A 46 3.66 11.66 -8.07
C ALA A 46 4.07 12.96 -7.38
N SER A 47 4.28 12.93 -6.06
CA SER A 47 4.73 14.08 -5.27
C SER A 47 6.13 14.57 -5.67
N PHE A 48 6.96 13.72 -6.27
CA PHE A 48 8.36 14.07 -6.61
C PHE A 48 8.66 14.08 -8.10
N MET A 49 7.85 13.41 -8.92
CA MET A 49 8.06 13.35 -10.38
C MET A 49 7.64 14.62 -11.12
N SER A 50 7.01 15.59 -10.46
CA SER A 50 6.65 16.89 -11.04
C SER A 50 7.52 18.01 -10.48
N PRO A 51 8.44 18.62 -11.27
CA PRO A 51 9.25 19.76 -10.82
C PRO A 51 8.40 20.98 -10.44
N ASP A 52 7.17 21.02 -10.95
CA ASP A 52 6.18 22.04 -10.65
C ASP A 52 5.07 21.47 -9.76
N LEU A 53 5.30 21.44 -8.45
CA LEU A 53 4.27 21.11 -7.45
C LEU A 53 3.17 22.19 -7.37
N TYR A 54 3.41 23.37 -7.96
CA TYR A 54 2.52 24.54 -7.90
C TYR A 54 2.29 25.26 -9.25
N ALA A 55 2.79 24.74 -10.38
CA ALA A 55 2.54 25.39 -11.68
C ALA A 55 1.28 24.78 -12.34
N GLY A 56 0.13 25.39 -12.11
CA GLY A 56 -1.12 25.10 -12.84
C GLY A 56 -2.39 25.08 -11.97
N ASP A 57 -3.54 25.24 -12.61
CA ASP A 57 -4.88 25.29 -11.99
C ASP A 57 -5.44 23.93 -11.54
N THR A 58 -4.65 22.85 -11.62
CA THR A 58 -5.04 21.51 -11.16
C THR A 58 -4.13 21.09 -10.01
N PRO A 59 -4.66 20.84 -8.80
CA PRO A 59 -3.85 20.28 -7.72
C PRO A 59 -3.36 18.89 -8.15
N LYS A 60 -2.05 18.75 -8.38
CA LYS A 60 -1.44 17.44 -8.60
C LYS A 60 -1.55 16.61 -7.33
N ALA A 61 -1.56 15.28 -7.50
CA ALA A 61 -1.81 14.31 -6.44
C ALA A 61 -0.95 14.60 -5.19
N ALA A 62 -1.58 15.21 -4.18
CA ALA A 62 -0.97 15.42 -2.89
C ALA A 62 -0.99 14.10 -2.13
N PHE A 63 0.06 13.86 -1.35
CA PHE A 63 0.02 12.76 -0.39
C PHE A 63 -1.20 12.95 0.54
N PRO A 64 -2.01 11.90 0.78
CA PRO A 64 -3.27 12.04 1.49
C PRO A 64 -3.06 12.53 2.93
N ASN A 65 -3.88 13.49 3.35
CA ASN A 65 -3.84 14.06 4.71
C ASN A 65 -4.42 13.11 5.78
N ALA A 66 -5.26 12.17 5.37
CA ALA A 66 -5.86 11.16 6.24
C ALA A 66 -5.86 9.81 5.53
N LEU A 67 -5.42 8.78 6.26
CA LEU A 67 -5.32 7.41 5.82
C LEU A 67 -5.90 6.52 6.92
N TYR A 68 -6.88 5.70 6.56
CA TYR A 68 -7.51 4.74 7.46
C TYR A 68 -6.95 3.37 7.11
N LEU A 69 -6.44 2.65 8.11
CA LEU A 69 -5.68 1.42 7.90
C LEU A 69 -6.10 0.37 8.91
N ASP A 70 -6.43 -0.82 8.41
CA ASP A 70 -6.93 -1.92 9.24
C ASP A 70 -5.88 -3.00 9.53
N SER A 71 -4.78 -3.07 8.74
CA SER A 71 -3.81 -4.17 8.80
C SER A 71 -2.36 -3.72 9.02
N LEU A 72 -2.14 -2.88 10.04
CA LEU A 72 -0.79 -2.48 10.46
C LEU A 72 -0.09 -3.61 11.24
N ASP A 73 1.16 -3.88 10.86
CA ASP A 73 2.03 -4.88 11.47
C ASP A 73 3.25 -4.24 12.13
N VAL A 74 4.06 -5.07 12.78
CA VAL A 74 5.33 -4.69 13.40
C VAL A 74 6.20 -3.87 12.46
N GLY A 75 6.80 -2.80 12.99
CA GLY A 75 7.64 -1.89 12.22
C GLY A 75 6.87 -0.89 11.35
N GLY A 76 5.53 -0.83 11.46
CA GLY A 76 4.72 0.13 10.72
C GLY A 76 4.48 -0.26 9.25
N THR A 77 4.52 -1.56 8.95
CA THR A 77 4.21 -2.09 7.62
C THR A 77 2.73 -2.41 7.49
N LEU A 78 2.16 -2.29 6.29
CA LEU A 78 0.85 -2.85 5.97
C LEU A 78 0.99 -4.31 5.57
N ARG A 79 0.10 -5.17 6.07
CA ARG A 79 -0.03 -6.55 5.56
C ARG A 79 -0.82 -6.53 4.26
N THR A 80 -0.17 -6.88 3.17
CA THR A 80 -0.80 -6.90 1.83
C THR A 80 -1.03 -8.32 1.33
N GLY A 81 -0.34 -9.30 1.93
CA GLY A 81 -0.41 -10.72 1.55
C GLY A 81 -1.77 -11.40 1.73
N SER A 82 -1.88 -12.59 1.17
CA SER A 82 -3.07 -13.46 1.24
C SER A 82 -3.14 -14.30 2.52
N GLY A 83 -2.01 -14.49 3.20
CA GLY A 83 -1.92 -15.47 4.28
C GLY A 83 -2.56 -14.98 5.57
N LEU A 84 -3.32 -15.86 6.22
CA LEU A 84 -3.90 -15.63 7.54
C LEU A 84 -2.85 -15.88 8.63
N ALA A 85 -2.81 -15.01 9.64
CA ALA A 85 -1.72 -14.98 10.63
C ALA A 85 -1.50 -16.29 11.40
N ASP A 86 -2.56 -17.10 11.55
CA ASP A 86 -2.59 -18.32 12.35
C ASP A 86 -2.87 -19.60 11.54
N LEU A 87 -2.98 -19.49 10.22
CA LEU A 87 -3.20 -20.66 9.36
C LEU A 87 -1.92 -21.03 8.61
N PRO A 88 -1.62 -22.33 8.48
CA PRO A 88 -0.57 -22.77 7.57
C PRO A 88 -0.99 -22.36 6.16
N ASN A 89 -0.17 -21.52 5.53
CA ASN A 89 -0.33 -21.23 4.11
C ASN A 89 0.08 -22.44 3.29
N GLU A 90 -0.51 -22.59 2.11
CA GLU A 90 -0.07 -23.65 1.20
C GLU A 90 1.40 -23.46 0.85
N GLU A 91 2.17 -24.56 0.87
CA GLU A 91 3.58 -24.52 0.49
C GLU A 91 3.72 -23.99 -0.94
N GLY A 92 4.29 -22.79 -1.09
CA GLY A 92 4.53 -22.17 -2.39
C GLY A 92 3.80 -20.86 -2.64
N GLU A 93 2.94 -20.38 -1.75
CA GLU A 93 2.34 -19.05 -1.88
C GLU A 93 3.38 -17.94 -1.71
N SER A 94 3.86 -17.38 -2.82
CA SER A 94 4.91 -16.34 -2.86
C SER A 94 4.51 -15.03 -2.17
N HIS A 95 3.21 -14.85 -1.88
CA HIS A 95 2.65 -13.61 -1.36
C HIS A 95 1.90 -13.77 -0.04
N ALA A 96 1.98 -14.93 0.63
CA ALA A 96 1.30 -15.14 1.90
C ALA A 96 1.65 -14.08 2.96
N TYR A 97 2.90 -13.63 3.00
CA TYR A 97 3.41 -12.70 4.00
C TYR A 97 3.90 -11.37 3.40
N SER A 98 3.40 -10.99 2.22
CA SER A 98 3.74 -9.71 1.58
C SER A 98 3.40 -8.54 2.50
N ARG A 99 4.28 -7.54 2.48
CA ARG A 99 4.18 -6.34 3.32
C ARG A 99 4.63 -5.11 2.55
N TYR A 100 4.07 -3.96 2.93
CA TYR A 100 4.43 -2.66 2.38
C TYR A 100 4.93 -1.72 3.48
N ALA A 101 6.04 -0.99 3.24
CA ALA A 101 6.70 -0.10 4.20
C ALA A 101 5.95 1.23 4.45
N TYR A 102 4.69 1.15 4.88
CA TYR A 102 3.80 2.31 5.01
C TYR A 102 4.39 3.49 5.82
N VAL A 103 4.76 3.26 7.08
CA VAL A 103 5.29 4.33 7.93
C VAL A 103 6.56 4.92 7.35
N ASP A 104 7.45 4.09 6.79
CA ASP A 104 8.67 4.58 6.14
C ASP A 104 8.37 5.38 4.87
N THR A 105 7.32 5.07 4.12
CA THR A 105 6.85 5.90 2.99
C THR A 105 6.34 7.27 3.45
N VAL A 106 5.55 7.32 4.53
CA VAL A 106 5.08 8.59 5.11
C VAL A 106 6.26 9.42 5.63
N ILE A 107 7.21 8.79 6.31
CA ILE A 107 8.44 9.45 6.78
C ILE A 107 9.26 9.94 5.58
N ALA A 108 9.39 9.15 4.51
CA ALA A 108 10.11 9.54 3.30
C ALA A 108 9.49 10.79 2.69
N TYR A 109 8.16 10.81 2.55
CA TYR A 109 7.45 11.97 2.02
C TYR A 109 7.73 13.24 2.83
N ASN A 110 7.59 13.16 4.16
CA ASN A 110 7.85 14.30 5.05
C ASN A 110 9.33 14.70 5.06
N ALA A 111 10.25 13.73 4.99
CA ALA A 111 11.68 14.01 4.90
C ALA A 111 12.01 14.76 3.61
N GLU A 112 11.42 14.38 2.48
CA GLU A 112 11.60 15.09 1.21
C GLU A 112 11.06 16.52 1.27
N LEU A 113 9.87 16.72 1.85
CA LEU A 113 9.32 18.06 2.05
C LEU A 113 10.21 18.93 2.95
N ALA A 114 10.61 18.40 4.11
CA ALA A 114 11.44 19.13 5.07
C ALA A 114 12.84 19.44 4.53
N CYS A 115 13.37 18.58 3.65
CA CYS A 115 14.69 18.70 3.06
C CYS A 115 14.68 19.30 1.64
N ARG A 116 13.56 19.86 1.18
CA ARG A 116 13.43 20.43 -0.16
C ARG A 116 14.38 21.61 -0.39
N ASP A 117 14.44 22.53 0.57
CA ASP A 117 15.25 23.76 0.48
C ASP A 117 16.61 23.61 1.17
N ALA A 118 16.91 22.42 1.70
CA ALA A 118 18.22 22.16 2.27
C ALA A 118 19.25 22.09 1.14
N SER A 119 20.26 22.95 1.19
CA SER A 119 21.40 22.87 0.27
C SER A 119 21.96 21.45 0.22
N ASP A 120 22.45 21.00 -0.94
CA ASP A 120 22.99 19.64 -1.17
C ASP A 120 24.09 19.22 -0.16
N GLY A 121 24.69 20.17 0.55
CA GLY A 121 25.65 19.96 1.65
C GLY A 121 25.06 19.61 3.01
N ASN A 122 23.72 19.57 3.19
CA ASN A 122 23.12 19.23 4.47
C ASN A 122 23.19 17.71 4.71
N ASN A 123 24.23 17.30 5.45
CA ASN A 123 24.50 15.91 5.78
C ASN A 123 23.33 15.22 6.51
N SER A 124 22.57 15.93 7.34
CA SER A 124 21.43 15.37 8.06
C SER A 124 20.29 14.99 7.11
N CYS A 125 19.98 15.85 6.14
CA CYS A 125 18.98 15.56 5.12
C CYS A 125 19.39 14.39 4.21
N ARG A 126 20.65 14.36 3.80
CA ARG A 126 21.21 13.25 3.01
C ARG A 126 21.12 11.93 3.76
N GLU A 127 21.50 11.92 5.03
CA GLU A 127 21.49 10.72 5.85
C GLU A 127 20.06 10.23 6.14
N LEU A 128 19.14 11.15 6.46
CA LEU A 128 17.73 10.82 6.68
C LEU A 128 17.12 10.19 5.43
N ARG A 129 17.26 10.82 4.27
CA ARG A 129 16.77 10.27 2.98
C ARG A 129 17.35 8.88 2.71
N ARG A 130 18.66 8.72 2.90
CA ARG A 130 19.35 7.44 2.71
C ARG A 130 18.80 6.34 3.62
N LEU A 131 18.68 6.62 4.92
CA LEU A 131 18.19 5.66 5.90
C LEU A 131 16.75 5.25 5.63
N VAL A 132 15.87 6.21 5.32
CA VAL A 132 14.46 5.92 5.05
C VAL A 132 14.30 5.14 3.75
N ALA A 133 15.04 5.49 2.69
CA ALA A 133 15.04 4.73 1.44
C ALA A 133 15.49 3.27 1.65
N GLN A 134 16.54 3.04 2.45
CA GLN A 134 17.00 1.70 2.79
C GLN A 134 15.95 0.89 3.58
N ARG A 135 15.17 1.54 4.44
CA ARG A 135 14.09 0.89 5.19
C ARG A 135 12.92 0.52 4.27
N ARG A 136 12.50 1.43 3.39
CA ARG A 136 11.44 1.17 2.39
C ARG A 136 11.77 -0.01 1.49
N GLN A 137 13.04 -0.15 1.07
CA GLN A 137 13.49 -1.25 0.22
C GLN A 137 13.30 -2.66 0.84
N ARG A 138 13.11 -2.76 2.17
CA ARG A 138 12.86 -4.06 2.82
C ARG A 138 11.45 -4.60 2.55
N PHE A 139 10.50 -3.70 2.33
CA PHE A 139 9.09 -4.03 2.08
C PHE A 139 8.57 -3.12 0.96
N PRO A 140 9.09 -3.31 -0.28
CA PRO A 140 8.69 -2.49 -1.43
C PRO A 140 7.22 -2.74 -1.77
N ILE A 141 6.65 -1.90 -2.65
CA ILE A 141 5.35 -2.22 -3.25
C ILE A 141 5.43 -3.59 -3.94
N GLN A 142 4.40 -4.41 -3.72
CA GLN A 142 4.27 -5.72 -4.35
C GLN A 142 2.89 -5.80 -5.00
N ARG A 143 2.87 -6.01 -6.31
CA ARG A 143 1.66 -6.26 -7.10
C ARG A 143 1.74 -7.67 -7.66
N TRP A 144 0.63 -8.38 -7.69
CA TRP A 144 0.52 -9.69 -8.32
C TRP A 144 -0.91 -9.94 -8.75
N GLU A 145 -1.07 -10.90 -9.66
CA GLU A 145 -2.39 -11.30 -10.14
C GLU A 145 -2.92 -12.43 -9.26
N ASP A 146 -4.10 -12.21 -8.69
CA ASP A 146 -4.88 -13.18 -7.94
C ASP A 146 -6.36 -12.82 -8.13
N LEU A 147 -6.85 -13.11 -9.35
CA LEU A 147 -8.21 -12.83 -9.80
C LEU A 147 -9.27 -13.52 -8.94
N GLU A 148 -8.92 -14.66 -8.35
CA GLU A 148 -9.83 -15.41 -7.49
C GLU A 148 -10.19 -14.61 -6.24
N HIS A 149 -9.22 -13.92 -5.63
CA HIS A 149 -9.43 -13.10 -4.43
C HIS A 149 -9.45 -11.59 -4.72
N GLY A 150 -9.52 -11.21 -6.00
CA GLY A 150 -9.70 -9.83 -6.41
C GLY A 150 -8.49 -8.94 -6.32
N ARG A 151 -7.27 -9.48 -6.48
CA ARG A 151 -6.04 -8.70 -6.62
C ARG A 151 -5.65 -8.62 -8.08
N HIS A 152 -5.55 -7.40 -8.59
CA HIS A 152 -5.13 -7.13 -9.96
C HIS A 152 -3.74 -6.51 -9.95
N ILE A 153 -2.85 -7.02 -10.79
CA ILE A 153 -1.49 -6.48 -10.96
C ILE A 153 -1.51 -5.12 -11.65
N ASP A 154 -2.46 -4.93 -12.58
CA ASP A 154 -2.53 -3.77 -13.47
C ASP A 154 -3.42 -2.63 -12.96
N TRP A 155 -4.15 -2.81 -11.85
CA TRP A 155 -4.95 -1.73 -11.26
C TRP A 155 -4.09 -0.51 -10.89
N PRO A 156 -4.53 0.74 -11.13
CA PRO A 156 -5.84 1.15 -11.65
C PRO A 156 -5.91 1.41 -13.17
N HIS A 157 -5.00 0.82 -13.97
CA HIS A 157 -4.81 1.14 -15.38
C HIS A 157 -5.75 0.38 -16.35
#